data_AF-A0AAD1Y036-F1
#
_entry.id   AF-A0AAD1Y036-F1
#
_cell.length_a   1.000
_cell.length_b   1.000
_cell.length_c   1.000
_cell.angle_alpha   90.00
_cell.angle_beta   90.00
_cell.angle_gamma   90.00
#
_symmetry.space_group_name_H-M   'P 1'
#
loop_
_entity.id
_entity.type
_entity.pdbx_description
1 polymer ?
#
loop_
_entity_poly.entity_id
_entity_poly.type
_entity_poly.pdbx_seq_one_letter_code
_entity_poly.pdbx_strand_id
1 'polypeptide(L)'
;MLLVVCTALAQRKPLSKGKDLENYLKGAKDGTFIVLFYDREAPQLRTEDARNQIKSKILANEPAFNYYEVDVQEAEYNHIVDDMVKIDRTQCKHSPTVLVASEGRGYWAHGDGAVDDVNYHLSQYSIDMIRESRERSDFNVRR
;
A
#
# COMPACT_ATOMS: atom_id res chain seq x y z
N MET A 1 38.17 28.37 -27.34
CA MET A 1 38.33 27.55 -26.11
C MET A 1 36.92 27.28 -25.59
N LEU A 2 36.33 26.14 -25.89
CA LEU A 2 34.93 25.83 -25.56
C LEU A 2 34.93 25.00 -24.26
N LEU A 3 34.39 25.58 -23.18
CA LEU A 3 34.25 24.91 -21.89
C LEU A 3 33.00 24.02 -21.96
N VAL A 4 33.17 22.70 -22.02
CA VAL A 4 32.06 21.75 -21.87
C VAL A 4 31.80 21.58 -20.38
N VAL A 5 30.72 22.19 -19.91
CA VAL A 5 30.18 21.93 -18.56
C VAL A 5 29.40 20.62 -18.64
N CYS A 6 30.03 19.51 -18.24
CA CYS A 6 29.33 18.26 -17.97
C CYS A 6 28.49 18.43 -16.71
N THR A 7 27.21 18.78 -16.87
CA THR A 7 26.22 18.65 -15.81
C THR A 7 26.05 17.17 -15.50
N ALA A 8 26.59 16.74 -14.36
CA ALA A 8 26.31 15.44 -13.79
C ALA A 8 24.81 15.38 -13.44
N LEU A 9 24.01 14.80 -14.34
CA LEU A 9 22.68 14.30 -14.02
C LEU A 9 22.88 13.24 -12.93
N ALA A 10 22.60 13.61 -11.69
CA ALA A 10 22.49 12.66 -10.59
C ALA A 10 21.45 11.61 -11.01
N GLN A 11 21.93 10.42 -11.41
CA GLN A 11 21.10 9.26 -11.65
C GLN A 11 20.38 8.97 -10.32
N ARG A 12 19.13 9.40 -10.20
CA ARG A 12 18.25 8.96 -9.12
C ARG A 12 18.22 7.45 -9.22
N LYS A 13 18.85 6.77 -8.25
CA LYS A 13 18.80 5.31 -8.14
C LYS A 13 17.33 4.90 -8.32
N PRO A 14 17.02 3.99 -9.25
CA PRO A 14 15.67 3.44 -9.32
C PRO A 14 15.33 2.92 -7.93
N LEU A 15 14.23 3.42 -7.38
CA LEU A 15 13.74 3.00 -6.07
C LEU A 15 13.56 1.49 -6.13
N SER A 16 14.22 0.74 -5.25
CA SER A 16 13.96 -0.69 -5.10
C SER A 16 12.58 -0.81 -4.46
N LYS A 17 11.58 -1.19 -5.25
CA LYS A 17 10.18 -1.25 -4.86
C LYS A 17 9.99 -1.98 -3.53
N GLY A 18 10.69 -3.10 -3.32
CA GLY A 18 10.73 -3.81 -2.03
C GLY A 18 11.20 -2.96 -0.84
N LYS A 19 12.41 -2.38 -0.90
CA LYS A 19 12.96 -1.61 0.23
C LYS A 19 12.13 -0.38 0.59
N ASP A 20 11.50 0.24 -0.41
CA ASP A 20 10.60 1.37 -0.18
C ASP A 20 9.34 0.96 0.58
N LEU A 21 8.74 -0.17 0.19
CA LEU A 21 7.59 -0.75 0.89
C LEU A 21 7.99 -1.20 2.30
N GLU A 22 9.16 -1.81 2.47
CA GLU A 22 9.70 -2.21 3.77
C GLU A 22 9.87 -1.02 4.73
N ASN A 23 10.56 0.04 4.27
CA ASN A 23 10.76 1.25 5.08
C ASN A 23 9.43 1.86 5.50
N TYR A 24 8.46 1.86 4.59
CA TYR A 24 7.12 2.33 4.86
C TYR A 24 6.40 1.48 5.92
N LEU A 25 6.40 0.14 5.77
CA LEU A 25 5.76 -0.76 6.73
C LEU A 25 6.41 -0.67 8.12
N LYS A 26 7.65 -0.20 8.21
CA LYS A 26 8.36 0.13 9.47
C LYS A 26 8.01 1.51 10.04
N GLY A 27 7.14 2.28 9.38
CA GLY A 27 6.73 3.63 9.77
C GLY A 27 7.73 4.72 9.41
N ALA A 28 8.70 4.47 8.53
CA ALA A 28 9.71 5.48 8.14
C ALA A 28 9.21 6.47 7.06
N LYS A 29 7.99 6.27 6.54
CA LYS A 29 7.33 7.17 5.59
C LYS A 29 5.93 7.50 6.08
N ASP A 30 5.56 8.77 5.95
CA ASP A 30 4.23 9.28 6.31
C ASP A 30 3.16 8.88 5.27
N GLY A 31 1.92 8.79 5.74
CA GLY A 31 0.73 8.56 4.93
C GLY A 31 0.15 7.15 5.03
N THR A 32 -0.99 6.96 4.37
CA THR A 32 -1.72 5.69 4.29
C THR A 32 -1.42 4.97 2.99
N PHE A 33 -1.22 3.66 3.06
CA PHE A 33 -0.94 2.86 1.88
C PHE A 33 -1.86 1.66 1.81
N ILE A 34 -2.28 1.38 0.60
CA ILE A 34 -2.99 0.17 0.22
C ILE A 34 -2.01 -0.72 -0.54
N VAL A 35 -1.89 -1.97 -0.12
CA VAL A 35 -1.02 -2.96 -0.75
C VAL A 35 -1.86 -4.16 -1.17
N LEU A 36 -1.83 -4.48 -2.46
CA LEU A 36 -2.43 -5.67 -3.04
C LEU A 36 -1.36 -6.75 -3.16
N PHE A 37 -1.44 -7.79 -2.34
CA PHE A 37 -0.64 -9.00 -2.48
C PHE A 37 -1.35 -9.99 -3.39
N TYR A 38 -0.70 -10.41 -4.46
CA TYR A 38 -1.25 -11.35 -5.43
C TYR A 38 -0.21 -12.39 -5.84
N ASP A 39 -0.66 -13.53 -6.33
CA ASP A 39 0.20 -14.51 -6.99
C ASP A 39 0.02 -14.40 -8.50
N ARG A 40 1.09 -14.14 -9.25
CA ARG A 40 1.05 -14.06 -10.72
C ARG A 40 0.62 -15.37 -11.40
N GLU A 41 0.79 -16.51 -10.72
CA GLU A 41 0.41 -17.83 -11.25
C GLU A 41 -1.05 -18.19 -10.92
N ALA A 42 -1.73 -17.41 -10.07
CA ALA A 42 -3.14 -17.60 -9.77
C ALA A 42 -4.05 -17.15 -10.93
N PRO A 43 -5.32 -17.60 -10.98
CA PRO A 43 -6.32 -17.04 -11.89
C PRO A 43 -6.48 -15.52 -11.68
N GLN A 44 -6.22 -14.74 -12.73
CA GLN A 44 -6.10 -13.28 -12.62
C GLN A 44 -7.42 -12.54 -12.44
N LEU A 45 -8.57 -13.17 -12.74
CA LEU A 45 -9.89 -12.53 -12.65
C LEU A 45 -10.16 -11.92 -11.27
N ARG A 46 -9.81 -12.63 -10.19
CA ARG A 46 -10.00 -12.16 -8.81
C ARG A 46 -9.04 -11.03 -8.45
N THR A 47 -7.80 -11.11 -8.93
CA THR A 47 -6.80 -10.05 -8.76
C THR A 47 -7.21 -8.77 -9.48
N GLU A 48 -7.71 -8.88 -10.71
CA GLU A 48 -8.22 -7.76 -11.50
C GLU A 48 -9.45 -7.13 -10.86
N ASP A 49 -10.38 -7.95 -10.37
CA ASP A 49 -11.56 -7.46 -9.64
C ASP A 49 -11.15 -6.71 -8.38
N ALA A 50 -10.29 -7.27 -7.54
CA ALA A 50 -9.75 -6.60 -6.36
C ALA A 50 -9.05 -5.27 -6.72
N ARG A 51 -8.23 -5.25 -7.77
CA ARG A 51 -7.57 -4.04 -8.28
C ARG A 51 -8.58 -2.96 -8.67
N ASN A 52 -9.63 -3.33 -9.39
CA ASN A 52 -10.68 -2.40 -9.82
C ASN A 52 -11.50 -1.87 -8.64
N GLN A 53 -11.80 -2.75 -7.68
CA GLN A 53 -12.48 -2.37 -6.45
C GLN A 53 -11.64 -1.41 -5.59
N ILE A 54 -10.34 -1.65 -5.43
CA ILE A 54 -9.44 -0.73 -4.70
C ILE A 54 -9.46 0.65 -5.35
N LYS A 55 -9.33 0.72 -6.68
CA LYS A 55 -9.35 1.98 -7.41
C LYS A 55 -10.68 2.72 -7.26
N SER A 56 -11.80 2.02 -7.39
CA SER A 56 -13.13 2.64 -7.42
C SER A 56 -13.72 2.94 -6.03
N LYS A 57 -13.42 2.12 -5.03
CA LYS A 57 -13.99 2.26 -3.67
C LYS A 57 -13.08 3.02 -2.72
N ILE A 58 -11.75 2.89 -2.86
CA ILE A 58 -10.77 3.48 -1.95
C ILE A 58 -10.10 4.68 -2.61
N LEU A 59 -9.31 4.47 -3.67
CA LEU A 59 -8.45 5.52 -4.22
C LEU A 59 -9.22 6.67 -4.90
N ALA A 60 -10.44 6.41 -5.38
CA ALA A 60 -11.31 7.46 -5.91
C ALA A 60 -11.79 8.44 -4.82
N ASN A 61 -11.97 7.95 -3.59
CA ASN A 61 -12.39 8.76 -2.44
C ASN A 61 -11.17 9.35 -1.69
N GLU A 62 -10.06 8.61 -1.69
CA GLU A 62 -8.82 8.94 -0.96
C GLU A 62 -7.62 9.01 -1.92
N PRO A 63 -7.56 10.01 -2.82
CA PRO A 63 -6.50 10.10 -3.84
C PRO A 63 -5.10 10.38 -3.28
N ALA A 64 -5.01 10.76 -2.00
CA ALA A 64 -3.75 10.94 -1.30
C ALA A 64 -3.12 9.60 -0.86
N PHE A 65 -3.90 8.51 -0.84
CA PHE A 65 -3.38 7.21 -0.44
C PHE A 65 -2.41 6.68 -1.48
N ASN A 66 -1.35 6.05 -1.00
CA ASN A 66 -0.37 5.39 -1.85
C ASN A 66 -0.85 3.97 -2.18
N TYR A 67 -0.62 3.51 -3.40
CA TYR A 67 -1.05 2.17 -3.83
C TYR A 67 0.12 1.37 -4.40
N TYR A 68 0.27 0.14 -3.91
CA TYR A 68 1.31 -0.80 -4.32
C TYR A 68 0.70 -2.17 -4.65
N GLU A 69 1.29 -2.83 -5.64
CA GLU A 69 1.00 -4.24 -5.95
C GLU A 69 2.26 -5.05 -5.69
N VAL A 70 2.10 -6.19 -5.01
CA VAL A 70 3.18 -7.09 -4.60
C VAL A 70 2.88 -8.47 -5.15
N ASP A 71 3.70 -8.90 -6.10
CA ASP A 71 3.73 -10.29 -6.52
C ASP A 71 4.42 -11.11 -5.44
N VAL A 72 3.67 -11.99 -4.78
CA VAL A 72 4.23 -12.80 -3.71
C VAL A 72 5.35 -13.69 -4.21
N GLN A 73 5.40 -14.07 -5.49
CA GLN A 73 6.46 -14.92 -6.05
C GLN A 73 7.77 -14.17 -6.33
N GLU A 74 7.82 -12.85 -6.21
CA GLU A 74 9.04 -12.08 -6.41
C GLU A 74 9.93 -12.11 -5.16
N ALA A 75 11.17 -12.60 -5.34
CA ALA A 75 12.13 -12.79 -4.26
C ALA A 75 12.47 -11.49 -3.51
N GLU A 76 12.36 -10.32 -4.16
CA GLU A 76 12.59 -9.03 -3.51
C GLU A 76 11.60 -8.71 -2.39
N TYR A 77 10.42 -9.35 -2.40
CA TYR A 77 9.38 -9.15 -1.39
C TYR A 77 9.33 -10.25 -0.34
N ASN A 78 10.18 -11.29 -0.41
CA ASN A 78 10.12 -12.41 0.54
C ASN A 78 10.19 -11.95 2.00
N HIS A 79 11.09 -11.03 2.34
CA HIS A 79 11.17 -10.51 3.71
C HIS A 79 9.87 -9.80 4.14
N ILE A 80 9.22 -9.07 3.23
CA ILE A 80 7.98 -8.36 3.51
C ILE A 80 6.81 -9.34 3.67
N VAL A 81 6.68 -10.27 2.73
CA VAL A 81 5.61 -11.27 2.68
C VAL A 81 5.73 -12.24 3.84
N ASP A 82 6.91 -12.82 4.07
CA ASP A 82 7.09 -13.96 4.97
C ASP A 82 7.42 -13.53 6.41
N ASP A 83 8.23 -12.48 6.59
CA ASP A 83 8.73 -12.11 7.92
C ASP A 83 7.97 -10.94 8.54
N MET A 84 7.68 -9.90 7.74
CA MET A 84 7.07 -8.67 8.26
C MET A 84 5.55 -8.75 8.37
N VAL A 85 4.86 -9.05 7.26
CA VAL A 85 3.40 -9.02 7.18
C VAL A 85 2.81 -10.43 7.37
N LYS A 86 3.59 -11.47 7.10
CA LYS A 86 3.21 -12.89 7.22
C LYS A 86 2.01 -13.26 6.37
N ILE A 87 2.01 -12.81 5.12
CA ILE A 87 0.99 -13.12 4.12
C ILE A 87 1.11 -14.60 3.73
N ASP A 88 0.00 -15.34 3.82
CA ASP A 88 -0.05 -16.74 3.38
C ASP A 88 -0.05 -16.84 1.86
N ARG A 89 1.11 -17.20 1.30
CA ARG A 89 1.30 -17.42 -0.14
C ARG A 89 0.39 -18.50 -0.72
N THR A 90 0.03 -19.50 0.08
CA THR A 90 -0.86 -20.59 -0.37
C THR A 90 -2.25 -20.04 -0.60
N GLN A 91 -2.71 -19.15 0.27
CA GLN A 91 -3.99 -18.47 0.12
C GLN A 91 -3.98 -17.52 -1.09
N CYS A 92 -2.87 -16.81 -1.32
CA CYS A 92 -2.70 -15.94 -2.50
C CYS A 92 -2.85 -16.67 -3.85
N LYS A 93 -2.71 -18.00 -3.90
CA LYS A 93 -3.00 -18.80 -5.11
C LYS A 93 -4.49 -18.86 -5.47
N HIS A 94 -5.37 -18.55 -4.52
CA HIS A 94 -6.81 -18.66 -4.68
C HIS A 94 -7.51 -17.30 -4.76
N SER A 95 -6.98 -16.29 -4.07
CA SER A 95 -7.52 -14.94 -4.05
C SER A 95 -6.46 -13.95 -3.56
N PRO A 96 -6.45 -12.67 -3.97
CA PRO A 96 -5.51 -11.71 -3.43
C PRO A 96 -5.77 -11.40 -1.95
N THR A 97 -4.74 -10.81 -1.32
CA THR A 97 -4.82 -10.25 0.04
C THR A 97 -4.59 -8.75 -0.05
N VAL A 98 -5.41 -7.97 0.65
CA VAL A 98 -5.34 -6.50 0.64
C VAL A 98 -4.96 -6.03 2.03
N LEU A 99 -3.98 -5.14 2.10
CA LEU A 99 -3.49 -4.52 3.34
C LEU A 99 -3.74 -3.01 3.26
N VAL A 100 -4.27 -2.44 4.34
CA VAL A 100 -4.08 -1.03 4.68
C VAL A 100 -3.02 -0.93 5.77
N ALA A 101 -2.08 -0.02 5.63
CA ALA A 101 -1.12 0.28 6.68
C ALA A 101 -0.89 1.79 6.84
N SER A 102 -0.35 2.17 7.98
CA SER A 102 0.18 3.51 8.23
C SER A 102 1.00 3.52 9.53
N GLU A 103 2.12 4.26 9.56
CA GLU A 103 2.94 4.46 10.76
C GLU A 103 3.27 3.17 11.55
N GLY A 104 3.63 2.09 10.83
CA GLY A 104 3.98 0.80 11.46
C GLY A 104 2.79 -0.03 11.95
N ARG A 105 1.55 0.43 11.70
CA ARG A 105 0.31 -0.31 11.97
C ARG A 105 -0.27 -0.80 10.66
N GLY A 106 -1.00 -1.91 10.68
CA GLY A 106 -1.69 -2.40 9.50
C GLY A 106 -2.82 -3.36 9.81
N TYR A 107 -3.74 -3.46 8.86
CA TYR A 107 -4.85 -4.40 8.82
C TYR A 107 -4.93 -5.00 7.43
N TRP A 108 -4.99 -6.32 7.34
CA TRP A 108 -5.14 -7.01 6.06
C TRP A 108 -6.32 -7.97 6.10
N ALA A 109 -6.93 -8.15 4.94
CA ALA A 109 -8.00 -9.10 4.71
C ALA A 109 -7.68 -9.91 3.44
N HIS A 110 -8.08 -11.19 3.45
CA HIS A 110 -7.86 -12.13 2.35
C HIS A 110 -9.19 -12.55 1.75
N GLY A 111 -9.22 -12.76 0.42
CA GLY A 111 -10.35 -13.41 -0.22
C GLY A 111 -11.37 -12.47 -0.85
N ASP A 112 -12.51 -13.06 -1.23
CA ASP A 112 -13.64 -12.34 -1.79
C ASP A 112 -14.20 -11.40 -0.71
N GLY A 113 -14.33 -10.10 -1.01
CA GLY A 113 -14.73 -9.08 -0.04
C GLY A 113 -13.60 -8.45 0.76
N ALA A 114 -12.34 -8.86 0.55
CA ALA A 114 -11.18 -8.27 1.23
C ALA A 114 -11.09 -6.74 1.08
N VAL A 115 -11.44 -6.22 -0.10
CA VAL A 115 -11.43 -4.77 -0.36
C VAL A 115 -12.49 -4.05 0.47
N ASP A 116 -13.68 -4.63 0.62
CA ASP A 116 -14.76 -4.03 1.41
C ASP A 116 -14.42 -4.03 2.90
N ASP A 117 -13.81 -5.11 3.38
CA ASP A 117 -13.37 -5.23 4.78
C ASP A 117 -12.23 -4.25 5.11
N VAL A 118 -11.24 -4.12 4.22
CA VAL A 118 -10.20 -3.09 4.35
C VAL A 118 -10.81 -1.69 4.30
N ASN A 119 -11.76 -1.44 3.39
CA ASN A 119 -12.43 -0.15 3.26
C ASN A 119 -13.17 0.25 4.55
N TYR A 120 -13.88 -0.71 5.17
CA TYR A 120 -14.55 -0.51 6.45
C TYR A 120 -13.58 -0.12 7.58
N HIS A 121 -12.39 -0.72 7.60
CA HIS A 121 -11.38 -0.49 8.63
C HIS A 121 -10.47 0.74 8.36
N LEU A 122 -10.59 1.44 7.23
CA LEU A 122 -9.68 2.56 6.90
C LEU A 122 -9.59 3.61 8.00
N SER A 123 -10.72 4.04 8.58
CA SER A 123 -10.75 5.06 9.64
C SER A 123 -9.97 4.69 10.91
N GLN A 124 -9.66 3.40 11.12
CA GLN A 124 -8.94 2.91 12.29
C GLN A 124 -7.43 2.75 12.04
N TYR A 125 -7.04 2.56 10.78
CA TYR A 125 -5.68 2.21 10.37
C TYR A 125 -5.01 3.24 9.43
N SER A 126 -5.79 4.16 8.85
CA SER A 126 -5.29 5.29 8.06
C SER A 126 -4.94 6.45 8.98
N ILE A 127 -3.67 6.84 9.01
CA ILE A 127 -3.28 8.05 9.76
C ILE A 127 -3.90 9.31 9.16
N ASP A 128 -4.06 9.35 7.84
CA ASP A 128 -4.59 10.51 7.14
C ASP A 128 -6.04 10.77 7.56
N MET A 129 -6.89 9.74 7.56
CA MET A 129 -8.27 9.86 8.03
C MET A 129 -8.35 10.17 9.53
N ILE A 130 -7.47 9.59 10.35
CA ILE A 130 -7.40 9.88 11.78
C ILE A 130 -7.04 11.36 12.01
N ARG A 131 -6.05 11.90 11.29
CA ARG A 131 -5.63 13.30 11.38
C ARG A 131 -6.77 14.23 10.96
N GLU A 132 -7.40 13.99 9.81
CA GLU A 132 -8.54 14.79 9.35
C GLU A 132 -9.73 14.78 10.33
N SER A 133 -10.03 13.63 10.95
CA SER A 133 -11.11 13.53 11.92
C SER A 133 -10.86 14.41 13.17
N ARG A 134 -9.60 14.50 13.61
CA ARG A 134 -9.18 15.33 14.74
C ARG A 134 -9.26 16.81 14.40
N GLU A 135 -8.76 17.20 13.24
CA GLU A 135 -8.80 18.59 12.77
C GLU A 135 -10.24 19.11 12.62
N ARG A 136 -11.14 18.29 12.07
CA ARG A 136 -12.58 18.63 11.99
C ARG A 136 -13.22 18.80 13.37
N SER A 137 -12.84 17.96 14.33
CA SER A 137 -13.36 18.02 15.69
C SER A 137 -12.89 19.29 16.41
N ASP A 138 -11.61 19.62 16.30
CA ASP A 138 -11.02 20.82 16.92
C ASP A 138 -11.60 22.12 16.33
N PHE A 139 -11.93 22.13 15.04
CA PHE A 139 -12.59 23.27 14.40
C PHE A 139 -14.00 23.53 14.95
N ASN A 140 -14.79 22.47 15.18
CA ASN A 140 -16.15 22.59 15.70
C ASN A 140 -16.21 23.01 17.18
N VAL A 141 -15.16 22.74 17.97
CA VAL A 141 -15.08 23.15 19.38
C VAL A 141 -14.72 24.64 19.55
N ARG A 142 -14.10 25.25 18.53
CA ARG A 142 -13.63 26.66 18.58
C ARG A 142 -14.63 27.68 18.02
N ARG A 143 -15.85 27.27 17.68
CA ARG A 143 -16.97 28.14 17.27
C ARG A 143 -18.01 28.21 18.37
#